data_AF-A0AA97AU49-F1
#
_entry.id   AF-A0AA97AU49-F1
#
_cell.length_a   1.000
_cell.length_b   1.000
_cell.length_c   1.000
_cell.angle_alpha   90.00
_cell.angle_beta   90.00
_cell.angle_gamma   90.00
#
_symmetry.space_group_name_H-M   'P 1'
#
loop_
_entity.id
_entity.type
_entity.pdbx_description
1 polymer ?
#
loop_
_entity_poly.entity_id
_entity_poly.type
_entity_poly.pdbx_seq_one_letter_code
_entity_poly.pdbx_strand_id
1 'polypeptide(L)'
;MDRSPDSAPIAEPLLMGVESLSLQYLDPDTDAWVAQWPPISSDGSQTEADIRLPQAIEFVIVTRQYGEVRRVFQILAAEDSSSADDDDDDGR
;
A
#
# COMPACT_ATOMS: atom_id res chain seq x y z
N MET A 1 11.03 11.87 8.36
CA MET A 1 11.48 12.33 7.03
C MET A 1 12.51 11.33 6.53
N ASP A 2 12.06 10.27 5.86
CA ASP A 2 12.88 9.09 5.52
C ASP A 2 13.47 9.16 4.10
N ARG A 3 13.97 10.33 3.70
CA ARG A 3 14.65 10.48 2.41
C ARG A 3 15.90 11.31 2.60
N SER A 4 17.05 10.73 2.27
CA SER A 4 18.27 11.50 2.03
C SER A 4 18.02 12.46 0.86
N PRO A 5 18.46 13.73 0.94
CA PRO A 5 18.18 14.75 -0.08
C PRO A 5 18.68 14.40 -1.49
N ASP A 6 19.53 13.38 -1.65
CA ASP A 6 20.13 12.97 -2.93
C ASP A 6 19.53 11.70 -3.58
N SER A 7 18.44 11.13 -3.04
CA SER A 7 17.80 9.96 -3.69
C SER A 7 17.06 10.37 -4.97
N ALA A 8 17.66 10.11 -6.13
CA ALA A 8 17.02 10.27 -7.43
C ALA A 8 16.21 9.01 -7.83
N PRO A 9 15.01 9.15 -8.40
CA PRO A 9 14.21 8.01 -8.84
C PRO A 9 14.85 7.32 -10.05
N ILE A 10 14.87 5.98 -10.04
CA ILE A 10 15.25 5.15 -11.20
C ILE A 10 13.96 4.70 -11.89
N ALA A 11 13.82 5.00 -13.19
CA ALA A 11 12.68 4.58 -13.99
C ALA A 11 13.09 3.41 -14.90
N GLU A 12 12.46 2.24 -14.70
CA GLU A 12 12.70 1.03 -15.48
C GLU A 12 11.38 0.46 -16.05
N PRO A 13 11.28 0.18 -17.36
CA PRO A 13 10.08 -0.43 -17.95
C PRO A 13 9.97 -1.90 -17.55
N LEU A 14 8.96 -2.25 -16.74
CA LEU A 14 8.73 -3.63 -16.28
C LEU A 14 7.91 -4.48 -17.25
N LEU A 15 6.93 -3.87 -17.94
CA LEU A 15 6.03 -4.57 -18.84
C LEU A 15 5.67 -3.67 -20.02
N MET A 16 5.92 -4.17 -21.23
CA MET A 16 5.58 -3.48 -22.49
C MET A 16 4.16 -3.84 -22.94
N GLY A 17 3.52 -2.92 -23.68
CA GLY A 17 2.21 -3.17 -24.28
C GLY A 17 1.03 -3.16 -23.30
N VAL A 18 1.18 -2.44 -22.18
CA VAL A 18 0.08 -2.11 -21.26
C VAL A 18 -0.81 -1.05 -21.92
N GLU A 19 -2.10 -1.34 -22.01
CA GLU A 19 -3.13 -0.45 -22.55
C GLU A 19 -3.85 0.30 -21.43
N SER A 20 -4.08 -0.36 -20.29
CA SER A 20 -4.59 0.28 -19.08
C SER A 20 -4.07 -0.41 -17.81
N LEU A 21 -4.00 0.39 -16.74
CA LEU A 21 -3.70 -0.04 -15.39
C LEU A 21 -4.70 0.64 -14.45
N SER A 22 -5.42 -0.16 -13.67
CA SER A 22 -6.34 0.31 -12.64
C SER A 22 -6.00 -0.35 -11.30
N LEU A 23 -6.05 0.44 -10.23
CA LEU A 23 -5.87 -0.04 -8.87
C LEU A 23 -7.16 0.20 -8.08
N GLN A 24 -7.50 -0.76 -7.24
CA GLN A 24 -8.51 -0.61 -6.19
C GLN A 24 -7.92 -1.09 -4.87
N TYR A 25 -8.43 -0.55 -3.77
CA TYR A 25 -7.93 -0.80 -2.42
C TYR A 25 -9.06 -1.29 -1.55
N LEU A 26 -8.83 -2.35 -0.78
CA LEU A 26 -9.82 -2.86 0.16
C LEU A 26 -9.72 -2.09 1.46
N ASP A 27 -10.75 -1.28 1.74
CA ASP A 27 -10.83 -0.48 2.94
C ASP A 27 -11.07 -1.38 4.18
N PRO A 28 -10.22 -1.29 5.20
CA PRO A 28 -10.26 -2.17 6.35
C PRO A 28 -11.38 -1.89 7.34
N ASP A 29 -12.04 -0.72 7.27
CA ASP A 29 -13.12 -0.32 8.17
C ASP A 29 -14.50 -0.61 7.56
N THR A 30 -14.60 -0.48 6.23
CA THR A 30 -15.86 -0.64 5.51
C THR A 30 -15.96 -1.96 4.73
N ASP A 31 -14.84 -2.68 4.56
CA ASP A 31 -14.72 -3.88 3.71
C ASP A 31 -15.12 -3.61 2.24
N ALA A 32 -15.04 -2.36 1.82
CA ALA A 32 -15.40 -1.91 0.48
C ALA A 32 -14.16 -1.65 -0.37
N TRP A 33 -14.26 -1.95 -1.66
CA TRP A 33 -13.26 -1.54 -2.64
C TRP A 33 -13.40 -0.04 -2.95
N VAL A 34 -12.30 0.70 -2.76
CA VAL A 34 -12.20 2.13 -3.07
C VAL A 34 -11.17 2.37 -4.18
N ALA A 35 -11.43 3.35 -5.05
CA ALA A 35 -10.56 3.65 -6.19
C ALA A 35 -9.33 4.50 -5.83
N GLN A 36 -9.30 5.04 -4.60
CA GLN A 36 -8.23 5.89 -4.13
C GLN A 36 -7.87 5.55 -2.69
N TRP A 37 -6.57 5.56 -2.41
CA TRP A 37 -6.03 5.41 -1.06
C TRP A 37 -5.04 6.55 -0.74
N PRO A 38 -5.05 7.11 0.49
CA PRO A 38 -6.09 6.92 1.50
C PRO A 38 -7.45 7.45 0.99
N PRO A 39 -8.58 6.96 1.54
CA PRO A 39 -9.90 7.46 1.16
C PRO A 39 -9.99 8.97 1.41
N ILE A 40 -10.41 9.74 0.41
CA ILE A 40 -10.65 11.18 0.61
C ILE A 40 -11.92 11.34 1.45
N SER A 41 -11.82 12.03 2.58
CA SER A 41 -13.00 12.41 3.36
C SER A 41 -13.75 13.55 2.68
N SER A 42 -15.08 13.60 2.78
CA SER A 42 -15.91 14.54 2.01
C SER A 42 -15.64 16.03 2.30
N ASP A 43 -14.94 16.32 3.39
CA ASP A 43 -14.46 17.64 3.81
C ASP A 43 -13.07 17.99 3.28
N GLY A 44 -12.43 17.09 2.52
CA GLY A 44 -11.08 17.25 1.99
C GLY A 44 -9.99 17.19 3.06
N SER A 45 -10.33 16.84 4.31
CA SER A 45 -9.33 16.65 5.35
C SER A 45 -8.66 15.29 5.19
N GLN A 46 -7.34 15.25 5.39
CA GLN A 46 -6.62 13.99 5.57
C GLN A 46 -6.97 13.48 6.97
N THR A 47 -7.90 12.52 7.02
CA THR A 47 -8.27 11.80 8.25
C THR A 47 -7.09 10.92 8.72
N GLU A 48 -7.13 10.42 9.96
CA GLU A 48 -6.18 9.44 10.53
C GLU A 48 -5.89 8.22 9.62
N ALA A 49 -6.68 8.01 8.56
CA ALA A 49 -6.44 7.12 7.45
C ALA A 49 -5.09 7.34 6.71
N ASP A 50 -4.43 8.49 6.87
CA ASP A 50 -3.14 8.78 6.21
C ASP A 50 -2.01 7.83 6.67
N ILE A 51 -2.16 7.18 7.82
CA ILE A 51 -1.19 6.21 8.37
C ILE A 51 -1.62 4.76 8.12
N ARG A 52 -2.91 4.50 7.84
CA ARG A 52 -3.42 3.14 7.72
C ARG A 52 -3.19 2.57 6.32
N LEU A 53 -2.83 1.29 6.26
CA LEU A 53 -2.73 0.53 5.02
C LEU A 53 -4.08 -0.09 4.64
N PRO A 54 -4.39 -0.24 3.34
CA PRO A 54 -5.53 -1.04 2.92
C PRO A 54 -5.29 -2.51 3.26
N GLN A 55 -6.35 -3.33 3.38
CA GLN A 55 -6.19 -4.77 3.63
C GLN A 55 -5.63 -5.51 2.41
N ALA A 56 -5.99 -5.04 1.21
CA ALA A 56 -5.57 -5.62 -0.04
C ALA A 56 -5.54 -4.57 -1.15
N ILE A 57 -4.79 -4.85 -2.21
CA ILE A 57 -4.77 -4.07 -3.44
C ILE A 57 -5.14 -4.99 -4.60
N GLU A 58 -6.12 -4.58 -5.40
CA GLU A 58 -6.44 -5.18 -6.68
C GLU A 58 -5.72 -4.42 -7.79
N PHE A 59 -5.00 -5.16 -8.64
CA PHE A 59 -4.42 -4.69 -9.89
C PHE A 59 -5.20 -5.28 -11.05
N VAL A 60 -5.71 -4.41 -11.91
CA VAL A 60 -6.27 -4.78 -13.21
C VAL A 60 -5.37 -4.19 -14.29
N ILE A 61 -4.72 -5.05 -15.06
CA ILE A 61 -3.81 -4.68 -16.13
C ILE A 61 -4.39 -5.19 -17.44
N VAL A 62 -4.69 -4.31 -18.38
CA VAL A 62 -5.05 -4.70 -19.74
C VAL A 62 -3.82 -4.61 -20.62
N THR A 63 -3.47 -5.71 -21.27
CA THR A 63 -2.33 -5.79 -22.19
C THR A 63 -2.79 -6.12 -23.59
N ARG A 64 -2.10 -5.56 -24.59
CA ARG A 64 -2.42 -5.79 -26.01
C ARG A 64 -2.41 -7.27 -26.42
N GLN A 65 -1.57 -8.06 -25.75
CA GLN A 65 -1.26 -9.45 -26.13
C GLN A 65 -2.00 -10.49 -25.30
N TYR A 66 -2.37 -10.18 -24.04
CA TYR A 66 -3.02 -11.14 -23.14
C TYR A 66 -4.39 -10.70 -22.64
N GLY A 67 -4.87 -9.52 -23.03
CA GLY A 67 -6.12 -8.96 -22.51
C GLY A 67 -6.00 -8.57 -21.05
N GLU A 68 -7.08 -8.75 -20.28
CA GLU A 68 -7.16 -8.38 -18.87
C GLU A 68 -6.48 -9.41 -17.95
N VAL A 69 -5.57 -8.94 -17.11
CA VAL A 69 -4.97 -9.68 -16.01
C VAL A 69 -5.38 -9.02 -14.69
N ARG A 70 -6.00 -9.81 -13.81
CA ARG A 70 -6.43 -9.39 -12.48
C ARG A 70 -5.66 -10.10 -11.38
N ARG A 71 -5.14 -9.35 -10.42
CA ARG A 71 -4.41 -9.87 -9.26
C ARG A 71 -4.81 -9.10 -8.00
N VAL A 72 -5.04 -9.83 -6.91
CA VAL A 72 -5.29 -9.27 -5.59
C VAL A 72 -4.15 -9.66 -4.67
N PHE A 73 -3.54 -8.68 -4.02
CA PHE A 73 -2.47 -8.88 -3.04
C PHE A 73 -2.95 -8.41 -1.68
N GLN A 74 -2.89 -9.28 -0.68
CA GLN A 74 -3.13 -8.90 0.71
C GLN A 74 -1.91 -8.17 1.26
N ILE A 75 -2.15 -7.12 2.04
CA ILE A 75 -1.11 -6.40 2.75
C ILE A 75 -1.04 -6.96 4.16
N LEU A 76 0.13 -7.48 4.53
CA LEU A 76 0.41 -7.86 5.90
C LEU A 76 0.65 -6.57 6.70
N ALA A 77 -0.07 -6.40 7.81
CA ALA A 77 0.31 -5.40 8.80
C ALA A 77 1.72 -5.75 9.27
N ALA A 78 2.65 -4.80 9.22
CA ALA A 78 3.95 -5.00 9.84
C ALA A 78 3.71 -5.32 11.32
N GLU A 79 4.12 -6.51 11.75
CA GLU A 79 4.11 -6.87 13.16
C GLU A 79 4.94 -5.82 13.90
N ASP A 80 4.30 -5.10 14.81
CA ASP A 80 4.94 -4.07 15.63
C ASP A 80 6.15 -4.71 16.31
N SER A 81 7.35 -4.40 15.81
CA SER A 81 8.59 -5.06 16.22
C SER A 81 9.11 -4.51 17.55
N SER A 82 8.22 -4.01 18.42
CA SER A 82 8.54 -3.43 19.72
C SER A 82 8.13 -4.37 20.85
N SER A 83 8.81 -5.50 21.01
CA SER A 83 8.82 -6.24 22.29
C SER A 83 9.96 -7.24 22.35
N ALA A 84 11.20 -6.75 22.48
CA ALA A 84 12.35 -7.56 22.91
C ALA A 84 13.51 -6.68 23.43
N ASP A 85 13.28 -5.81 24.41
CA ASP A 85 14.35 -5.18 25.21
C ASP A 85 13.78 -4.78 26.57
N ASP A 86 13.40 -5.77 27.39
CA ASP A 86 13.13 -5.58 28.83
C ASP A 86 13.35 -6.92 29.55
N ASP A 87 14.59 -7.40 29.58
CA ASP A 87 15.02 -8.47 30.49
C ASP A 87 16.54 -8.35 30.69
N ASP A 88 16.97 -7.38 31.51
CA ASP A 88 18.21 -7.44 32.31
C ASP A 88 18.30 -6.20 33.24
N ASP A 89 17.60 -6.24 34.38
CA ASP A 89 18.00 -5.49 35.58
C ASP A 89 18.14 -6.49 36.73
N ASP A 90 19.37 -6.99 36.82
CA ASP A 90 19.86 -7.96 37.80
C ASP A 90 19.79 -7.36 39.22
N GLY A 91 18.80 -7.80 39.98
CA GLY A 91 18.50 -7.29 41.32
C GLY A 91 18.35 -8.37 42.38
N ARG A 92 19.44 -9.08 42.74
CA ARG A 92 19.84 -9.39 44.14
C ARG A 92 21.01 -10.36 44.28
#